data_AF-A0A645BKZ5-F1
#
_entry.id   AF-A0A645BKZ5-F1
#
_cell.length_a   1.000
_cell.length_b   1.000
_cell.length_c   1.000
_cell.angle_alpha   90.00
_cell.angle_beta   90.00
_cell.angle_gamma   90.00
#
_symmetry.space_group_name_H-M   'P 1'
#
loop_
_entity.id
_entity.type
_entity.pdbx_description
1 polymer ?
#
loop_
_entity_poly.entity_id
_entity_poly.type
_entity_poly.pdbx_seq_one_letter_code
_entity_poly.pdbx_strand_id
1 'polypeptide(L)'
;MVGPRPIVEAEIEKYGEYIKDYYLVTPGITGLWQVNGRSDTTYSERVAMDTWYVRNWSVWIGRSLFVQNSKNCFKAKKCILKMQQENQWENNCMENQKVSVIIPTLNAGKEIEDLLQALLKQNKKADEIIVIDSASDDDTTSICEKYNEVKLLNIERQQFDHGATRAIAFNQAIGEFVLFLTQDTIPADEQYISKLLVPFKDEKVAMVSGRQCAKATSRLSERLAREFNYPLKSNVRSQGDIKQLGIKEIAGLLKIGK
;
A
#
# COMPACT_ATOMS: atom_id res chain seq x y z
N MET A 1 15.29 19.30 -8.72
CA MET A 1 15.35 20.66 -9.31
C MET A 1 15.02 21.72 -8.27
N VAL A 2 13.98 21.52 -7.45
CA VAL A 2 13.73 22.35 -6.26
C VAL A 2 14.12 21.61 -4.99
N GLY A 3 14.89 22.24 -4.11
CA GLY A 3 15.43 21.64 -2.89
C GLY A 3 16.57 22.48 -2.30
N PRO A 4 17.05 22.16 -1.09
CA PRO A 4 18.16 22.86 -0.45
C PRO A 4 19.39 22.94 -1.35
N ARG A 5 20.16 24.03 -1.34
CA ARG A 5 21.36 24.13 -2.20
C ARG A 5 22.41 23.09 -1.79
N PRO A 6 23.21 22.53 -2.71
CA PRO A 6 24.45 21.85 -2.34
C PRO A 6 25.33 22.70 -1.41
N ILE A 7 25.75 22.11 -0.29
CA ILE A 7 26.65 22.72 0.70
C ILE A 7 28.05 22.08 0.61
N VAL A 8 29.10 22.80 1.01
CA VAL A 8 30.46 22.25 1.09
C VAL A 8 30.76 21.66 2.47
N GLU A 9 31.78 20.83 2.61
CA GLU A 9 32.06 20.12 3.88
C GLU A 9 32.28 21.07 5.07
N ALA A 10 32.98 22.20 4.87
CA ALA A 10 33.19 23.23 5.90
C ALA A 10 31.89 23.95 6.35
N GLU A 11 30.78 23.74 5.64
CA GLU A 11 29.47 24.28 5.97
C GLU A 11 28.61 23.31 6.79
N ILE A 12 29.01 22.04 6.90
CA ILE A 12 28.28 21.00 7.64
C ILE A 12 28.17 21.36 9.12
N GLU A 13 29.23 21.88 9.73
CA GLU A 13 29.22 22.32 11.14
C GLU A 13 28.24 23.48 11.37
N LYS A 14 27.98 24.31 10.35
CA LYS A 14 27.05 25.45 10.44
C LYS A 14 25.58 25.03 10.40
N TYR A 15 25.28 23.83 9.89
CA TYR A 15 23.94 23.24 9.94
C TYR A 15 23.63 22.58 11.30
N GLY A 16 24.65 22.25 12.09
CA GLY A 16 24.50 21.65 13.42
C GLY A 16 23.60 20.42 13.41
N GLU A 17 22.66 20.33 14.34
CA GLU A 17 21.77 19.17 14.49
C GLU A 17 20.74 19.02 13.36
N TYR A 18 20.48 20.09 12.59
CA TYR A 18 19.50 20.13 11.50
C TYR A 18 20.03 19.56 10.18
N ILE A 19 21.32 19.19 10.13
CA ILE A 19 21.91 18.52 8.97
C ILE A 19 21.20 17.20 8.62
N LYS A 20 20.58 16.55 9.62
CA LYS A 20 19.82 15.32 9.42
C LYS A 20 18.63 15.55 8.48
N ASP A 21 17.93 16.68 8.60
CA ASP A 21 16.82 17.02 7.71
C ASP A 21 17.31 17.32 6.29
N TYR A 22 18.48 17.95 6.15
CA TYR A 22 19.09 18.21 4.84
C TYR A 22 19.34 16.92 4.04
N TYR A 23 19.80 15.85 4.70
CA TYR A 23 20.05 14.56 4.04
C TYR A 23 18.78 13.76 3.71
N LEU A 24 17.63 14.14 4.26
CA LEU A 24 16.35 13.48 3.93
C LEU A 24 15.87 13.82 2.51
N VAL A 25 16.46 14.84 1.88
CA VAL A 25 16.12 15.26 0.53
C VAL A 25 17.37 15.44 -0.31
N THR A 26 17.25 15.20 -1.61
CA THR A 26 18.33 15.52 -2.55
C THR A 26 18.41 17.04 -2.74
N PRO A 27 19.61 17.64 -2.63
CA PRO A 27 19.80 19.05 -2.88
C PRO A 27 19.32 19.48 -4.28
N GLY A 28 18.77 20.69 -4.35
CA GLY A 28 18.20 21.28 -5.55
C GLY A 28 19.03 22.42 -6.11
N ILE A 29 18.73 22.76 -7.37
CA ILE A 29 19.34 23.93 -8.06
C ILE A 29 18.58 25.21 -7.64
N THR A 30 17.39 25.07 -7.06
CA THR A 30 16.53 26.18 -6.60
C THR A 30 15.84 25.80 -5.29
N GLY A 31 16.19 26.42 -4.18
CA GLY A 31 15.56 26.23 -2.87
C GLY A 31 14.63 27.38 -2.50
N LEU A 32 13.88 27.20 -1.42
CA LEU A 32 12.96 28.21 -0.89
C LEU A 32 13.66 29.55 -0.64
N TRP A 33 14.88 29.52 -0.10
CA TRP A 33 15.70 30.72 0.11
C TRP A 33 16.31 31.27 -1.21
N GLN A 34 16.56 30.44 -2.22
CA GLN A 34 17.07 30.89 -3.53
C GLN A 34 16.00 31.65 -4.35
N VAL A 35 14.72 31.40 -4.04
CA VAL A 35 13.57 32.10 -4.63
C VAL A 35 13.13 33.30 -3.77
N ASN A 36 13.18 33.20 -2.43
CA ASN A 36 12.62 34.23 -1.52
C ASN A 36 13.63 35.08 -0.73
N GLY A 37 14.92 34.74 -0.68
CA GLY A 37 15.86 35.31 0.31
C GLY A 37 17.25 35.68 -0.20
N ARG A 38 17.41 36.18 -1.44
CA ARG A 38 18.73 36.59 -1.98
C ARG A 38 19.47 37.63 -1.09
N SER A 39 20.78 37.79 -1.32
CA SER A 39 21.81 38.73 -0.79
C SER A 39 21.83 39.15 0.69
N ASP A 40 20.71 39.33 1.38
CA ASP A 40 20.62 39.91 2.73
C ASP A 40 20.26 38.88 3.83
N THR A 41 20.37 37.58 3.54
CA THR A 41 20.05 36.51 4.51
C THR A 41 21.28 35.96 5.22
N THR A 42 21.15 35.74 6.54
CA THR A 42 22.18 35.09 7.37
C THR A 42 22.16 33.58 7.19
N TYR A 43 23.25 32.90 7.59
CA TYR A 43 23.40 31.47 7.36
C TYR A 43 22.37 30.63 8.14
N SER A 44 22.06 31.01 9.38
CA SER A 44 21.07 30.33 10.23
C SER A 44 19.66 30.44 9.66
N GLU A 45 19.29 31.58 9.08
CA GLU A 45 18.00 31.79 8.43
C GLU A 45 17.83 30.89 7.19
N ARG A 46 18.91 30.67 6.43
CA ARG A 46 18.90 29.74 5.29
C ARG A 46 18.65 28.29 5.74
N VAL A 47 19.33 27.86 6.81
CA VAL A 47 19.16 26.51 7.38
C VAL A 47 17.72 26.31 7.86
N ALA A 48 17.12 27.34 8.50
CA ALA A 48 15.73 27.28 8.94
C ALA A 48 14.74 27.15 7.76
N MET A 49 14.96 27.89 6.66
CA MET A 49 14.13 27.83 5.46
C MET A 49 14.23 26.48 4.73
N ASP A 50 15.44 25.91 4.63
CA ASP A 50 15.66 24.59 4.05
C ASP A 50 15.01 23.48 4.90
N THR A 51 15.16 23.56 6.22
CA THR A 51 14.55 22.60 7.16
C THR A 51 13.03 22.67 7.13
N TRP A 52 12.46 23.88 7.09
CA TRP A 52 11.01 24.07 7.01
C TRP A 52 10.44 23.50 5.70
N TYR A 53 11.12 23.71 4.57
CA TYR A 53 10.73 23.16 3.26
C TYR A 53 10.74 21.63 3.26
N VAL A 54 11.73 20.99 3.90
CA VAL A 54 11.83 19.53 4.00
C VAL A 54 10.71 18.95 4.86
N ARG A 55 10.42 19.58 6.00
CA ARG A 55 9.43 19.06 6.96
C ARG A 55 7.99 19.33 6.54
N ASN A 56 7.75 20.40 5.79
CA ASN A 56 6.42 20.79 5.29
C ASN A 56 6.30 20.55 3.77
N TRP A 57 7.11 19.62 3.26
CA TRP A 57 7.24 19.38 1.84
C TRP A 57 5.90 18.97 1.24
N SER A 58 5.48 19.72 0.22
CA SER A 58 4.34 19.35 -0.62
C SER A 58 4.63 19.71 -2.07
N VAL A 59 4.05 18.94 -2.98
CA VAL A 59 4.23 19.12 -4.43
C VAL A 59 3.77 20.51 -4.88
N TRP A 60 2.80 21.12 -4.20
CA TRP A 60 2.28 22.46 -4.50
C TRP A 60 3.27 23.57 -4.12
N ILE A 61 3.95 23.45 -2.99
CA ILE A 61 5.00 24.39 -2.54
C ILE A 61 6.24 24.30 -3.44
N GLY A 62 6.65 23.09 -3.84
CA GLY A 62 7.76 22.92 -4.79
C GLY A 62 7.45 23.50 -6.18
N ARG A 63 6.17 23.52 -6.58
CA ARG A 63 5.72 23.95 -7.90
C ARG A 63 5.48 25.45 -8.01
N SER A 64 5.04 26.14 -6.96
CA SER A 64 4.92 27.60 -6.93
C SER A 64 6.29 28.30 -7.03
N LEU A 65 7.30 27.75 -6.35
CA LEU A 65 8.69 28.23 -6.36
C LEU A 65 9.36 28.06 -7.73
N PHE A 66 9.00 27.01 -8.45
CA PHE A 66 9.52 26.75 -9.79
C PHE A 66 8.88 27.63 -10.86
N VAL A 67 7.61 28.02 -10.69
CA VAL A 67 6.84 28.84 -11.65
C VAL A 67 7.27 30.31 -11.66
N GLN A 68 7.82 30.85 -10.56
CA GLN A 68 8.37 32.22 -10.51
C GLN A 68 9.66 32.41 -11.35
N ASN A 69 10.21 31.33 -11.95
CA ASN A 69 11.35 31.33 -12.89
C ASN A 69 10.88 31.37 -14.38
N SER A 70 9.93 32.27 -14.67
CA SER A 70 8.79 32.13 -15.59
C SER A 70 9.00 32.32 -17.11
N LYS A 71 10.01 31.71 -17.76
CA LYS A 71 10.04 31.61 -19.26
C LYS A 71 10.04 30.18 -19.83
N ASN A 72 10.28 29.16 -19.02
CA ASN A 72 10.24 27.74 -19.44
C ASN A 72 8.84 27.07 -19.30
N CYS A 73 7.82 27.86 -18.98
CA CYS A 73 6.47 27.40 -18.59
C CYS A 73 5.64 26.71 -19.70
N PHE A 74 5.98 26.83 -20.99
CA PHE A 74 5.19 26.21 -22.07
C PHE A 74 5.49 24.71 -22.29
N LYS A 75 6.74 24.26 -22.05
CA LYS A 75 7.14 22.85 -22.24
C LYS A 75 6.62 21.95 -21.11
N ALA A 76 6.52 22.51 -19.90
CA ALA A 76 5.97 21.83 -18.73
C ALA A 76 4.48 21.46 -18.88
N LYS A 77 3.66 22.30 -19.53
CA LYS A 77 2.24 21.98 -19.80
C LYS A 77 2.08 20.72 -20.67
N LYS A 78 2.93 20.53 -21.68
CA LYS A 78 2.89 19.35 -22.58
C LYS A 78 3.36 18.07 -21.87
N CYS A 79 4.40 18.15 -21.03
CA CYS A 79 4.83 17.01 -20.21
C CYS A 79 3.83 16.65 -19.10
N ILE A 80 3.16 17.63 -18.48
CA ILE A 80 2.14 17.36 -17.46
C ILE A 80 0.93 16.65 -18.09
N LEU A 81 0.50 17.07 -19.28
CA LEU A 81 -0.57 16.38 -20.01
C LEU A 81 -0.15 14.96 -20.44
N LYS A 82 1.10 14.76 -20.85
CA LYS A 82 1.66 13.43 -21.18
C LYS A 82 1.79 12.53 -19.94
N MET A 83 2.26 13.06 -18.81
CA MET A 83 2.34 12.35 -17.52
C MET A 83 0.96 12.08 -16.93
N GLN A 84 -0.05 12.93 -17.18
CA GLN A 84 -1.43 12.68 -16.81
C GLN A 84 -2.05 11.59 -17.68
N GLN A 85 -1.72 11.53 -18.98
CA GLN A 85 -2.13 10.43 -19.87
C GLN A 85 -1.42 9.11 -19.53
N GLU A 86 -0.12 9.12 -19.23
CA GLU A 86 0.64 7.94 -18.83
C GLU A 86 0.20 7.44 -17.44
N ASN A 87 0.00 8.32 -16.45
CA ASN A 87 -0.60 7.92 -15.16
C ASN A 87 -2.07 7.46 -15.31
N GLN A 88 -2.86 8.03 -16.22
CA GLN A 88 -4.22 7.54 -16.48
C GLN A 88 -4.20 6.17 -17.16
N TRP A 89 -3.29 5.94 -18.11
CA TRP A 89 -3.12 4.64 -18.77
C TRP A 89 -2.58 3.58 -17.79
N GLU A 90 -1.62 3.93 -16.95
CA GLU A 90 -1.01 3.03 -15.94
C GLU A 90 -1.95 2.72 -14.78
N ASN A 91 -2.76 3.69 -14.31
CA ASN A 91 -3.83 3.43 -13.36
C ASN A 91 -4.94 2.59 -13.99
N ASN A 92 -5.28 2.83 -15.27
CA ASN A 92 -6.18 1.96 -16.02
C ASN A 92 -5.64 0.52 -16.13
N CYS A 93 -4.34 0.32 -16.35
CA CYS A 93 -3.74 -1.02 -16.42
C CYS A 93 -3.91 -1.80 -15.10
N MET A 94 -3.74 -1.14 -13.95
CA MET A 94 -3.95 -1.76 -12.64
C MET A 94 -5.43 -1.94 -12.29
N GLU A 95 -6.29 -1.05 -12.77
CA GLU A 95 -7.75 -1.17 -12.63
C GLU A 95 -8.30 -2.37 -13.42
N ASN A 96 -7.67 -2.69 -14.55
CA ASN A 96 -8.05 -3.81 -15.42
C ASN A 96 -7.53 -5.20 -14.96
N GLN A 97 -6.69 -5.27 -13.92
CA GLN A 97 -6.22 -6.55 -13.40
C GLN A 97 -7.36 -7.30 -12.72
N LYS A 98 -7.55 -8.57 -13.10
CA LYS A 98 -8.59 -9.40 -12.51
C LYS A 98 -8.16 -9.93 -11.15
N VAL A 99 -8.98 -9.70 -10.13
CA VAL A 99 -8.71 -10.12 -8.75
C VAL A 99 -9.78 -11.09 -8.28
N SER A 100 -9.39 -12.30 -7.89
CA SER A 100 -10.26 -13.24 -7.16
C SER A 100 -9.96 -13.15 -5.67
N VAL A 101 -11.00 -12.98 -4.85
CA VAL A 101 -10.86 -13.06 -3.39
C VAL A 101 -11.28 -14.45 -2.94
N ILE A 102 -10.48 -15.09 -2.08
CA ILE A 102 -10.80 -16.39 -1.49
C ILE A 102 -10.92 -16.25 0.02
N ILE A 103 -12.03 -16.70 0.57
CA ILE A 103 -12.35 -16.63 2.00
C ILE A 103 -12.70 -18.04 2.49
N PRO A 104 -11.77 -18.74 3.17
CA PRO A 104 -12.08 -19.96 3.89
C PRO A 104 -12.93 -19.64 5.12
N THR A 105 -13.99 -20.40 5.30
CA THR A 105 -15.06 -20.05 6.25
C THR A 105 -15.57 -21.26 7.03
N LEU A 106 -15.86 -21.03 8.32
CA LEU A 106 -16.57 -21.93 9.23
C LEU A 106 -17.18 -21.10 10.36
N ASN A 107 -18.50 -21.13 10.48
CA ASN A 107 -19.30 -20.48 11.53
C ASN A 107 -18.92 -19.01 11.77
N ALA A 108 -18.92 -18.21 10.70
CA ALA A 108 -18.54 -16.80 10.76
C ALA A 108 -19.70 -15.87 11.16
N GLY A 109 -20.95 -16.27 10.85
CA GLY A 109 -22.16 -15.48 11.02
C GLY A 109 -21.99 -14.02 10.55
N LYS A 110 -22.10 -13.07 11.48
CA LYS A 110 -21.98 -11.64 11.18
C LYS A 110 -20.61 -11.23 10.63
N GLU A 111 -19.52 -11.90 11.01
CA GLU A 111 -18.18 -11.49 10.58
C GLU A 111 -17.99 -11.61 9.06
N ILE A 112 -18.56 -12.66 8.44
CA ILE A 112 -18.51 -12.79 6.98
C ILE A 112 -19.35 -11.70 6.30
N GLU A 113 -20.48 -11.30 6.89
CA GLU A 113 -21.32 -10.23 6.34
C GLU A 113 -20.58 -8.88 6.35
N ASP A 114 -19.95 -8.54 7.48
CA ASP A 114 -19.17 -7.31 7.63
C ASP A 114 -18.00 -7.28 6.62
N LEU A 115 -17.33 -8.42 6.41
CA LEU A 115 -16.25 -8.56 5.44
C LEU A 115 -16.74 -8.40 3.99
N LEU A 116 -17.80 -9.11 3.60
CA LEU A 116 -18.37 -9.02 2.26
C LEU A 116 -18.80 -7.58 1.94
N GLN A 117 -19.47 -6.91 2.87
CA GLN A 117 -19.85 -5.49 2.71
C GLN A 117 -18.62 -4.58 2.55
N ALA A 118 -17.53 -4.83 3.29
CA ALA A 118 -16.30 -4.06 3.16
C ALA A 118 -15.58 -4.30 1.81
N LEU A 119 -15.63 -5.52 1.28
CA LEU A 119 -15.10 -5.87 -0.04
C LEU A 119 -15.92 -5.23 -1.16
N LEU A 120 -17.25 -5.25 -1.04
CA LEU A 120 -18.14 -4.60 -2.01
C LEU A 120 -18.03 -3.09 -2.01
N LYS A 121 -17.47 -2.46 -0.97
CA LYS A 121 -17.18 -1.01 -0.92
C LYS A 121 -15.82 -0.62 -1.49
N GLN A 122 -14.96 -1.57 -1.84
CA GLN A 122 -13.62 -1.27 -2.38
C GLN A 122 -13.70 -0.46 -3.67
N ASN A 123 -12.79 0.49 -3.86
CA ASN A 123 -12.67 1.28 -5.08
C ASN A 123 -12.31 0.39 -6.28
N LYS A 124 -11.33 -0.51 -6.10
CA LYS A 124 -11.08 -1.61 -7.02
C LYS A 124 -11.89 -2.82 -6.55
N LYS A 125 -12.92 -3.19 -7.32
CA LYS A 125 -13.74 -4.37 -7.03
C LYS A 125 -12.94 -5.65 -7.27
N ALA A 126 -13.25 -6.66 -6.46
CA ALA A 126 -12.93 -8.03 -6.82
C ALA A 126 -13.80 -8.44 -8.01
N ASP A 127 -13.21 -9.17 -8.95
CA ASP A 127 -13.92 -9.71 -10.11
C ASP A 127 -14.76 -10.93 -9.72
N GLU A 128 -14.36 -11.63 -8.65
CA GLU A 128 -15.15 -12.65 -7.98
C GLU A 128 -14.74 -12.77 -6.51
N ILE A 129 -15.68 -13.25 -5.68
CA ILE A 129 -15.41 -13.63 -4.30
C ILE A 129 -15.78 -15.10 -4.14
N ILE A 130 -14.82 -15.95 -3.83
CA ILE A 130 -15.01 -17.37 -3.57
C ILE A 130 -15.00 -17.58 -2.06
N VAL A 131 -16.15 -17.94 -1.50
CA VAL A 131 -16.24 -18.37 -0.10
C VAL A 131 -16.20 -19.89 -0.10
N ILE A 132 -15.26 -20.49 0.63
CA ILE A 132 -15.20 -21.94 0.82
C ILE A 132 -15.56 -22.30 2.25
N ASP A 133 -16.77 -22.81 2.41
CA ASP A 133 -17.39 -23.13 3.69
C ASP A 133 -17.17 -24.59 4.07
N SER A 134 -16.70 -24.80 5.30
CA SER A 134 -16.38 -26.13 5.85
C SER A 134 -17.53 -26.74 6.64
N ALA A 135 -18.74 -26.62 6.10
CA ALA A 135 -20.02 -27.04 6.71
C ALA A 135 -20.35 -26.30 8.00
N SER A 136 -20.59 -25.00 7.84
CA SER A 136 -21.15 -24.13 8.88
C SER A 136 -22.54 -24.59 9.31
N ASP A 137 -22.82 -24.47 10.60
CA ASP A 137 -24.11 -24.81 11.23
C ASP A 137 -24.89 -23.59 11.76
N ASP A 138 -24.39 -22.39 11.47
CA ASP A 138 -25.04 -21.11 11.72
C ASP A 138 -25.61 -20.50 10.41
N ASP A 139 -25.89 -19.19 10.41
CA ASP A 139 -26.44 -18.47 9.26
C ASP A 139 -25.41 -18.07 8.19
N THR A 140 -24.14 -18.49 8.33
CA THR A 140 -23.04 -18.11 7.44
C THR A 140 -23.31 -18.38 5.96
N THR A 141 -23.77 -19.58 5.61
CA THR A 141 -24.04 -19.98 4.21
C THR A 141 -25.21 -19.17 3.65
N SER A 142 -26.28 -19.03 4.42
CA SER A 142 -27.45 -18.22 4.07
C SER A 142 -27.13 -16.73 3.91
N ILE A 143 -26.14 -16.20 4.64
CA ILE A 143 -25.63 -14.84 4.45
C ILE A 143 -24.91 -14.74 3.10
N CYS A 144 -24.00 -15.67 2.80
CA CYS A 144 -23.21 -15.66 1.58
C CYS A 144 -24.09 -15.73 0.32
N GLU A 145 -25.13 -16.56 0.33
CA GLU A 145 -26.08 -16.72 -0.78
C GLU A 145 -26.87 -15.45 -1.14
N LYS A 146 -26.91 -14.45 -0.25
CA LYS A 146 -27.56 -13.15 -0.53
C LYS A 146 -26.77 -12.27 -1.51
N TYR A 147 -25.47 -12.57 -1.70
CA TYR A 147 -24.56 -11.75 -2.49
C TYR A 147 -24.28 -12.40 -3.85
N ASN A 148 -24.69 -11.75 -4.94
CA ASN A 148 -24.55 -12.28 -6.30
C ASN A 148 -23.09 -12.40 -6.75
N GLU A 149 -22.19 -11.62 -6.14
CA GLU A 149 -20.75 -11.61 -6.40
C GLU A 149 -20.03 -12.79 -5.72
N VAL A 150 -20.71 -13.50 -4.83
CA VAL A 150 -20.14 -14.60 -4.05
C VAL A 150 -20.42 -15.94 -4.71
N LYS A 151 -19.33 -16.66 -5.00
CA LYS A 151 -19.34 -18.08 -5.33
C LYS A 151 -19.11 -18.89 -4.06
N LEU A 152 -20.19 -19.48 -3.53
CA LEU A 152 -20.11 -20.35 -2.37
C LEU A 152 -19.71 -21.77 -2.77
N LEU A 153 -18.65 -22.29 -2.18
CA LEU A 153 -18.20 -23.68 -2.27
C LEU A 153 -18.37 -24.34 -0.91
N ASN A 154 -19.09 -25.45 -0.84
CA ASN A 154 -19.25 -26.20 0.40
C ASN A 154 -18.37 -27.44 0.37
N ILE A 155 -17.70 -27.73 1.49
CA ILE A 155 -17.00 -28.98 1.72
C ILE A 155 -17.52 -29.65 2.98
N GLU A 156 -17.58 -30.98 2.96
CA GLU A 156 -17.95 -31.75 4.14
C GLU A 156 -16.84 -31.66 5.20
N ARG A 157 -17.22 -31.66 6.49
CA ARG A 157 -16.24 -31.58 7.60
C ARG A 157 -15.18 -32.68 7.52
N GLN A 158 -15.53 -33.85 7.00
CA GLN A 158 -14.65 -35.01 6.82
C GLN A 158 -13.60 -34.81 5.73
N GLN A 159 -13.84 -33.89 4.79
CA GLN A 159 -12.95 -33.56 3.67
C GLN A 159 -12.10 -32.32 3.95
N PHE A 160 -12.28 -31.69 5.12
CA PHE A 160 -11.54 -30.50 5.50
C PHE A 160 -10.05 -30.79 5.69
N ASP A 161 -9.23 -30.06 4.95
CA ASP A 161 -7.80 -29.93 5.19
C ASP A 161 -7.38 -28.50 4.91
N HIS A 162 -6.57 -27.90 5.80
CA HIS A 162 -6.18 -26.50 5.66
C HIS A 162 -5.56 -26.18 4.29
N GLY A 163 -4.70 -27.05 3.77
CA GLY A 163 -4.04 -26.85 2.49
C GLY A 163 -4.94 -27.19 1.30
N ALA A 164 -5.53 -28.39 1.31
CA ALA A 164 -6.34 -28.89 0.21
C ALA A 164 -7.61 -28.05 0.00
N THR A 165 -8.27 -27.63 1.09
CA THR A 165 -9.44 -26.73 1.02
C THR A 165 -9.08 -25.43 0.29
N ARG A 166 -7.98 -24.78 0.68
CA ARG A 166 -7.52 -23.56 -0.01
C ARG A 166 -7.17 -23.82 -1.48
N ALA A 167 -6.56 -24.97 -1.78
CA ALA A 167 -6.23 -25.36 -3.14
C ALA A 167 -7.47 -25.57 -4.02
N ILE A 168 -8.55 -26.14 -3.47
CA ILE A 168 -9.84 -26.29 -4.18
C ILE A 168 -10.35 -24.92 -4.62
N ALA A 169 -10.43 -23.95 -3.69
CA ALA A 169 -10.90 -22.60 -4.01
C ALA A 169 -9.94 -21.89 -5.00
N PHE A 170 -8.62 -22.05 -4.81
CA PHE A 170 -7.60 -21.46 -5.68
C PHE A 170 -7.72 -21.96 -7.12
N ASN A 171 -7.93 -23.26 -7.32
CA ASN A 171 -8.06 -23.84 -8.65
C ASN A 171 -9.32 -23.39 -9.39
N GLN A 172 -10.32 -22.87 -8.65
CA GLN A 172 -11.52 -22.28 -9.24
C GLN A 172 -11.39 -20.79 -9.56
N ALA A 173 -10.33 -20.13 -9.10
CA ALA A 173 -10.12 -18.71 -9.30
C ALA A 173 -9.79 -18.36 -10.77
N ILE A 174 -10.46 -17.33 -11.28
CA ILE A 174 -10.32 -16.80 -12.64
C ILE A 174 -9.42 -15.56 -12.72
N GLY A 175 -9.11 -14.95 -11.58
CA GLY A 175 -8.29 -13.75 -11.45
C GLY A 175 -6.83 -14.01 -11.82
N GLU A 176 -6.19 -12.95 -12.33
CA GLU A 176 -4.73 -12.90 -12.47
C GLU A 176 -4.07 -12.81 -11.09
N PHE A 177 -4.74 -12.16 -10.14
CA PHE A 177 -4.32 -12.06 -8.75
C PHE A 177 -5.32 -12.77 -7.85
N VAL A 178 -4.80 -13.49 -6.85
CA VAL A 178 -5.62 -14.18 -5.86
C VAL A 178 -5.33 -13.64 -4.47
N LEU A 179 -6.36 -13.09 -3.83
CA LEU A 179 -6.32 -12.51 -2.51
C LEU A 179 -6.92 -13.49 -1.50
N PHE A 180 -6.10 -14.05 -0.63
CA PHE A 180 -6.61 -14.80 0.53
C PHE A 180 -6.95 -13.85 1.68
N LEU A 181 -8.16 -13.96 2.21
CA LEU A 181 -8.61 -13.30 3.43
C LEU A 181 -9.20 -14.33 4.39
N THR A 182 -9.13 -14.03 5.68
CA THR A 182 -9.83 -14.81 6.70
C THR A 182 -11.16 -14.15 7.01
N GLN A 183 -12.17 -14.94 7.40
CA GLN A 183 -13.53 -14.48 7.68
C GLN A 183 -13.63 -13.36 8.73
N ASP A 184 -12.63 -13.20 9.59
CA ASP A 184 -12.57 -12.26 10.71
C ASP A 184 -11.73 -10.99 10.41
N THR A 185 -11.25 -10.84 9.16
CA THR A 185 -10.45 -9.68 8.73
C THR A 185 -11.30 -8.66 7.99
N ILE A 186 -11.15 -7.38 8.35
CA ILE A 186 -11.87 -6.28 7.68
C ILE A 186 -10.85 -5.30 7.09
N PRO A 187 -10.93 -4.99 5.79
CA PRO A 187 -10.16 -3.91 5.17
C PRO A 187 -10.30 -2.59 5.94
N ALA A 188 -9.18 -1.92 6.22
CA ALA A 188 -9.17 -0.68 7.00
C ALA A 188 -9.79 0.52 6.23
N ASP A 189 -9.78 0.46 4.90
CA ASP A 189 -10.32 1.48 4.01
C ASP A 189 -10.74 0.88 2.65
N GLU A 190 -11.36 1.71 1.82
CA GLU A 190 -11.87 1.36 0.48
C GLU A 190 -10.76 1.21 -0.58
N GLN A 191 -9.49 1.40 -0.21
CA GLN A 191 -8.33 1.31 -1.10
C GLN A 191 -7.48 0.06 -0.85
N TYR A 192 -7.97 -0.90 -0.05
CA TYR A 192 -7.18 -2.07 0.35
C TYR A 192 -6.72 -2.91 -0.84
N ILE A 193 -7.65 -3.31 -1.74
CA ILE A 193 -7.30 -4.13 -2.91
C ILE A 193 -6.35 -3.37 -3.83
N SER A 194 -6.62 -2.09 -4.12
CA SER A 194 -5.76 -1.29 -4.99
C SER A 194 -4.37 -1.08 -4.41
N LYS A 195 -4.24 -0.85 -3.10
CA LYS A 195 -2.94 -0.73 -2.41
C LYS A 195 -2.13 -2.02 -2.45
N LEU A 196 -2.77 -3.19 -2.40
CA LEU A 196 -2.08 -4.48 -2.52
C LEU A 196 -1.56 -4.76 -3.94
N LEU A 197 -2.19 -4.20 -4.97
CA LEU A 197 -1.72 -4.35 -6.36
C LEU A 197 -0.50 -3.47 -6.67
N VAL A 198 -0.32 -2.34 -5.98
CA VAL A 198 0.77 -1.37 -6.27
C VAL A 198 2.17 -2.00 -6.28
N PRO A 199 2.58 -2.86 -5.32
CA PRO A 199 3.93 -3.41 -5.33
C PRO A 199 4.21 -4.37 -6.51
N PHE A 200 3.18 -4.96 -7.12
CA PHE A 200 3.33 -5.81 -8.31
C PHE A 200 3.74 -5.06 -9.58
N LYS A 201 3.91 -3.72 -9.50
CA LYS A 201 4.64 -2.94 -10.52
C LYS A 201 6.08 -3.41 -10.67
N ASP A 202 6.69 -3.92 -9.61
CA ASP A 202 7.97 -4.60 -9.71
C ASP A 202 7.71 -6.07 -10.06
N GLU A 203 8.14 -6.49 -11.26
CA GLU A 203 7.97 -7.84 -11.76
C GLU A 203 8.65 -8.91 -10.88
N LYS A 204 9.57 -8.51 -9.99
CA LYS A 204 10.20 -9.41 -9.01
C LYS A 204 9.30 -9.73 -7.82
N VAL A 205 8.21 -9.00 -7.63
CA VAL A 205 7.28 -9.20 -6.52
C VAL A 205 6.32 -10.34 -6.86
N ALA A 206 6.44 -11.45 -6.14
CA ALA A 206 5.56 -12.61 -6.29
C ALA A 206 4.33 -12.57 -5.36
N MET A 207 4.44 -11.90 -4.21
CA MET A 207 3.41 -11.88 -3.17
C MET A 207 3.46 -10.58 -2.38
N VAL A 208 2.29 -10.08 -1.96
CA VAL A 208 2.12 -8.88 -1.15
C VAL A 208 1.17 -9.17 0.01
N SER A 209 1.57 -8.88 1.24
CA SER A 209 0.69 -8.99 2.42
C SER A 209 0.27 -7.63 2.94
N GLY A 210 -0.98 -7.50 3.36
CA GLY A 210 -1.47 -6.33 4.09
C GLY A 210 -0.87 -6.26 5.50
N ARG A 211 -0.68 -5.04 6.01
CA ARG A 211 -0.31 -4.82 7.42
C ARG A 211 -1.48 -5.22 8.31
N GLN A 212 -1.22 -6.02 9.34
CA GLN A 212 -2.26 -6.39 10.31
C GLN A 212 -2.31 -5.38 11.46
N CYS A 213 -3.41 -4.62 11.52
CA CYS A 213 -3.69 -3.72 12.62
C CYS A 213 -4.48 -4.48 13.70
N ALA A 214 -4.21 -4.18 14.98
CA ALA A 214 -5.03 -4.69 16.07
C ALA A 214 -6.37 -3.96 16.13
N LYS A 215 -7.43 -4.65 16.57
CA LYS A 215 -8.71 -3.98 16.85
C LYS A 215 -8.49 -3.03 18.03
N ALA A 216 -9.25 -1.93 18.10
CA ALA A 216 -9.14 -0.97 19.20
C ALA A 216 -9.38 -1.64 20.58
N THR A 217 -10.22 -2.68 20.60
CA THR A 217 -10.58 -3.48 21.77
C THR A 217 -9.59 -4.62 22.09
N SER A 218 -8.59 -4.87 21.24
CA SER A 218 -7.60 -5.94 21.45
C SER A 218 -6.78 -5.74 22.73
N ARG A 219 -6.34 -6.84 23.35
CA ARG A 219 -5.45 -6.79 24.53
C ARG A 219 -4.12 -6.12 24.18
N LEU A 220 -3.47 -5.48 25.16
CA LEU A 220 -2.18 -4.81 24.95
C LEU A 220 -1.12 -5.76 24.35
N SER A 221 -1.06 -7.01 24.83
CA SER A 221 -0.14 -8.03 24.30
C SER A 221 -0.35 -8.31 22.82
N GLU A 222 -1.60 -8.40 22.37
CA GLU A 222 -1.95 -8.59 20.96
C GLU A 222 -1.56 -7.36 20.12
N ARG A 223 -1.83 -6.14 20.62
CA ARG A 223 -1.44 -4.90 19.95
C ARG A 223 0.07 -4.83 19.72
N LEU A 224 0.85 -5.08 20.77
CA LEU A 224 2.31 -5.07 20.70
C LEU A 224 2.85 -6.15 19.76
N ALA A 225 2.29 -7.37 19.80
CA ALA A 225 2.69 -8.44 18.90
C ALA A 225 2.41 -8.11 17.42
N ARG A 226 1.26 -7.49 17.12
CA ARG A 226 0.95 -7.05 15.75
C ARG A 226 1.84 -5.90 15.31
N GLU A 227 2.10 -4.91 16.17
CA GLU A 227 2.98 -3.79 15.83
C GLU A 227 4.43 -4.24 15.56
N PHE A 228 4.92 -5.21 16.34
CA PHE A 228 6.24 -5.81 16.14
C PHE A 228 6.34 -6.61 14.83
N ASN A 229 5.34 -7.45 14.52
CA ASN A 229 5.36 -8.28 13.32
C ASN A 229 4.99 -7.52 12.03
N TYR A 230 4.17 -6.47 12.16
CA TYR A 230 3.61 -5.68 11.06
C TYR A 230 3.84 -4.17 11.31
N PRO A 231 5.10 -3.69 11.22
CA PRO A 231 5.44 -2.30 11.47
C PRO A 231 4.84 -1.35 10.42
N LEU A 232 4.87 -0.05 10.71
CA LEU A 232 4.41 1.00 9.78
C LEU A 232 5.22 1.04 8.48
N LYS A 233 6.49 0.62 8.53
CA LYS A 233 7.37 0.60 7.38
C LYS A 233 7.24 -0.72 6.63
N SER A 234 6.86 -0.64 5.35
CA SER A 234 6.86 -1.79 4.45
C SER A 234 8.25 -2.42 4.35
N ASN A 235 8.30 -3.73 4.20
CA ASN A 235 9.53 -4.48 4.04
C ASN A 235 9.39 -5.47 2.89
N VAL A 236 10.43 -5.60 2.07
CA VAL A 236 10.52 -6.58 0.99
C VAL A 236 11.43 -7.70 1.46
N ARG A 237 10.97 -8.94 1.32
CA ARG A 237 11.74 -10.12 1.72
C ARG A 237 11.96 -11.02 0.51
N SER A 238 13.11 -11.66 0.50
CA SER A 238 13.57 -12.58 -0.52
C SER A 238 14.07 -13.88 0.12
N GLN A 239 14.36 -14.89 -0.70
CA GLN A 239 14.97 -16.13 -0.23
C GLN A 239 16.31 -15.90 0.50
N GLY A 240 17.05 -14.84 0.13
CA GLY A 240 18.31 -14.48 0.77
C GLY A 240 18.16 -14.12 2.26
N ASP A 241 16.98 -13.66 2.67
CA ASP A 241 16.72 -13.18 4.02
C ASP A 241 16.36 -14.31 4.99
N ILE A 242 16.12 -15.53 4.49
CA ILE A 242 15.70 -16.69 5.32
C ILE A 242 16.70 -16.97 6.44
N LYS A 243 18.01 -16.87 6.16
CA LYS A 243 19.06 -17.12 7.17
C LYS A 243 19.01 -16.12 8.32
N GLN A 244 18.55 -14.89 8.07
CA GLN A 244 18.51 -13.81 9.06
C GLN A 244 17.17 -13.70 9.77
N LEU A 245 16.06 -13.92 9.05
CA LEU A 245 14.70 -13.65 9.54
C LEU A 245 13.91 -14.92 9.91
N GLY A 246 14.40 -16.10 9.51
CA GLY A 246 13.67 -17.36 9.64
C GLY A 246 12.52 -17.50 8.65
N ILE A 247 11.85 -18.66 8.68
CA ILE A 247 10.62 -18.91 7.91
C ILE A 247 9.44 -18.45 8.78
N LYS A 248 8.62 -17.51 8.27
CA LYS A 248 7.36 -17.11 8.89
C LYS A 248 6.25 -17.26 7.85
N GLU A 249 5.06 -17.73 8.28
CA GLU A 249 3.87 -17.76 7.43
C GLU A 249 3.49 -16.33 7.01
N ILE A 250 3.17 -16.16 5.72
CA ILE A 250 2.72 -14.88 5.16
C ILE A 250 1.37 -15.14 4.50
N ALA A 251 0.31 -14.54 5.04
CA ALA A 251 -0.96 -14.41 4.34
C ALA A 251 -0.88 -13.20 3.39
N GLY A 252 -1.22 -13.35 2.11
CA GLY A 252 -1.07 -12.27 1.14
C GLY A 252 -1.78 -12.49 -0.20
N LEU A 253 -1.83 -11.42 -0.98
CA LEU A 253 -2.18 -11.37 -2.40
C LEU A 253 -1.05 -12.02 -3.20
N LEU A 254 -1.38 -12.98 -4.06
CA LEU A 254 -0.44 -13.68 -4.93
C LEU A 254 -0.71 -13.30 -6.39
N LYS A 255 0.34 -13.07 -7.18
CA LYS A 255 0.22 -12.98 -8.64
C LYS A 255 0.32 -14.38 -9.25
N ILE A 256 -0.67 -14.77 -10.05
CA ILE A 256 -0.64 -16.02 -10.80
C ILE A 256 -0.14 -15.71 -12.21
N GLY A 257 1.03 -16.22 -12.57
CA GLY A 257 1.44 -16.31 -13.96
C GLY A 257 0.74 -17.50 -14.62
N LYS A 258 -0.42 -17.26 -15.24
CA LYS A 258 -0.98 -18.20 -16.24
C LYS A 258 -0.49 -17.81 -17.62
#